data_AF-A0A7I8JBI4-F1
#
_entry.id   AF-A0A7I8JBI4-F1
#
_cell.length_a   1.000
_cell.length_b   1.000
_cell.length_c   1.000
_cell.angle_alpha   90.00
_cell.angle_beta   90.00
_cell.angle_gamma   90.00
#
_symmetry.space_group_name_H-M   'P 1'
#
loop_
_entity.id
_entity.type
_entity.pdbx_description
1 polymer ?
#
loop_
_entity_poly.entity_id
_entity_poly.type
_entity_poly.pdbx_seq_one_letter_code
_entity_poly.pdbx_strand_id
1 'polypeptide(L)' 'MRNPAPLLLLVFFLLAAGGLPGGAAAQRGPLVGGYAKIKDVKDPHIKEIGKYAVSENNKQTGGNLAFVRVVSGRQQVVAG' A
#
# COMPACT_ATOMS: atom_id res chain seq x y z
N MET A 1 -10.44 -39.05 -14.33
CA MET A 1 -9.60 -38.63 -13.19
C MET A 1 -8.31 -38.07 -13.77
N ARG A 2 -8.11 -36.74 -13.67
CA ARG A 2 -7.07 -35.99 -14.41
C ARG A 2 -5.97 -35.63 -13.41
N ASN A 3 -4.81 -36.26 -13.54
CA ASN A 3 -3.73 -36.19 -12.55
C ASN A 3 -3.00 -34.84 -12.68
N PRO A 4 -2.90 -34.00 -11.61
CA PRO A 4 -2.32 -32.65 -11.70
C PRO A 4 -0.78 -32.61 -11.61
N ALA A 5 -0.12 -33.78 -11.54
CA ALA A 5 1.31 -33.93 -11.28
C ALA A 5 2.30 -33.23 -12.26
N PRO A 6 2.05 -33.08 -13.58
CA PRO A 6 3.06 -32.50 -14.46
C PRO A 6 3.17 -30.97 -14.35
N LEU A 7 2.12 -30.27 -13.89
CA LEU A 7 2.13 -28.80 -13.75
C LEU A 7 2.93 -28.34 -12.52
N LEU A 8 2.85 -29.09 -11.42
CA LEU A 8 3.60 -28.79 -10.19
C LEU A 8 5.11 -28.97 -10.36
N LEU A 9 5.53 -29.93 -11.20
CA LEU A 9 6.94 -30.19 -11.49
C LEU A 9 7.59 -29.08 -12.34
N LEU A 10 6.81 -28.43 -13.20
CA LEU A 10 7.26 -27.31 -14.04
C LEU A 10 7.45 -26.01 -13.24
N VAL A 11 6.62 -25.78 -12.21
CA VAL A 11 6.74 -24.62 -11.31
C VAL A 11 7.99 -24.75 -10.42
N PHE A 12 8.34 -25.98 -10.00
CA PHE A 12 9.55 -26.22 -9.20
C PHE A 12 10.85 -25.99 -9.99
N PHE A 13 10.87 -26.24 -11.30
CA PHE A 13 12.06 -26.07 -12.13
C PHE A 13 12.38 -24.59 -12.45
N LEU A 14 11.36 -23.72 -12.47
CA LEU A 14 11.53 -22.26 -12.66
C LEU A 14 12.03 -21.53 -11.39
N LEU A 15 11.99 -22.19 -10.22
CA LEU A 15 12.43 -21.63 -8.94
C LEU A 15 13.91 -21.92 -8.60
N ALA A 16 14.62 -22.71 -9.41
CA ALA A 16 15.98 -23.18 -9.10
C ALA A 16 17.10 -22.61 -9.99
N ALA A 17 16.80 -21.77 -10.98
CA ALA A 17 17.81 -21.23 -11.91
C ALA A 17 17.74 -19.69 -11.98
N GLY A 18 18.35 -19.03 -11.01
CA GLY A 18 18.49 -17.57 -11.01
C GLY A 18 19.25 -17.02 -9.80
N GLY A 19 20.49 -17.48 -9.61
CA GLY A 19 21.40 -16.97 -8.58
C GLY A 19 21.78 -15.50 -8.79
N LEU A 20 21.96 -14.80 -7.67
CA LEU A 20 22.18 -13.36 -7.50
C LEU A 20 23.53 -12.86 -8.04
N PRO A 21 23.63 -11.56 -8.38
CA PRO A 21 24.75 -10.77 -7.91
C PRO A 21 24.26 -9.60 -7.05
N GLY A 22 24.81 -9.53 -5.83
CA GLY A 22 24.78 -8.32 -5.02
C GLY A 22 25.45 -7.18 -5.78
N GLY A 23 24.76 -6.04 -5.88
CA GLY A 23 25.26 -4.86 -6.55
C GLY A 23 24.47 -3.63 -6.12
N ALA A 24 25.15 -2.73 -5.40
CA ALA A 24 24.77 -1.39 -4.98
C ALA A 24 23.38 -1.22 -4.36
N ALA A 25 23.33 -0.90 -3.07
CA ALA A 25 22.19 -0.21 -2.48
C ALA A 25 22.09 1.20 -3.12
N ALA A 26 21.60 1.27 -4.35
CA ALA A 26 21.08 2.48 -4.93
C ALA A 26 19.96 2.95 -4.00
N GLN A 27 20.03 4.19 -3.53
CA GLN A 27 18.97 4.79 -2.74
C GLN A 27 17.73 4.93 -3.63
N ARG A 28 16.92 3.86 -3.67
CA ARG A 28 15.66 3.81 -4.40
C ARG A 28 14.75 4.83 -3.73
N GLY A 29 14.50 5.95 -4.41
CA GLY A 29 13.41 6.86 -4.04
C GLY A 29 12.08 6.11 -4.01
N PRO A 30 11.02 6.70 -3.43
CA PRO A 30 9.71 6.05 -3.39
C PRO A 30 9.30 5.61 -4.80
N LEU A 31 9.05 4.32 -4.98
CA LEU A 31 8.55 3.77 -6.23
C LEU A 31 7.21 4.46 -6.56
N VAL A 32 7.06 5.00 -7.77
CA VAL A 32 5.76 5.50 -8.25
C VAL A 32 4.74 4.36 -8.19
N GLY A 33 3.54 4.66 -7.70
CA GLY A 33 2.53 3.64 -7.41
C GLY A 33 2.82 2.78 -6.17
N GLY A 34 3.96 2.92 -5.50
CA GLY A 34 4.23 2.27 -4.22
C GLY A 34 3.61 3.02 -3.05
N TYR A 35 3.10 2.29 -2.05
CA TYR A 35 2.66 2.91 -0.80
C TYR A 35 3.84 3.16 0.14
N ALA A 36 4.07 4.42 0.51
CA ALA A 36 5.02 4.82 1.55
C ALA A 36 4.28 5.28 2.81
N LYS A 37 4.90 5.14 3.99
CA LYS A 37 4.32 5.66 5.24
C LYS A 37 4.28 7.21 5.19
N ILE A 38 3.19 7.81 5.67
CA ILE A 38 3.12 9.25 5.91
C ILE A 38 4.01 9.57 7.11
N LYS A 39 4.97 10.48 6.92
CA LYS A 39 5.96 10.84 7.94
C LYS A 39 5.34 11.68 9.05
N ASP A 40 4.63 12.75 8.66
CA ASP A 40 3.95 13.63 9.58
C ASP A 40 2.43 13.55 9.38
N VAL A 41 1.75 12.89 10.31
CA VAL A 41 0.28 12.81 10.33
C VAL A 41 -0.36 14.04 10.98
N LYS A 42 0.43 14.92 11.58
CA LYS A 42 -0.03 16.19 12.17
C LYS A 42 -0.07 17.31 11.14
N ASP A 43 0.49 17.08 9.95
CA ASP A 43 0.38 17.99 8.81
C ASP A 43 -1.08 18.45 8.64
N PRO A 44 -1.35 19.76 8.54
CA PRO A 44 -2.70 20.29 8.40
C PRO A 44 -3.50 19.64 7.27
N HIS A 45 -2.87 19.39 6.12
CA HIS A 45 -3.53 18.79 4.97
C HIS A 45 -3.97 17.34 5.24
N ILE A 46 -3.11 16.55 5.90
CA ILE A 46 -3.46 15.18 6.30
C ILE A 46 -4.61 15.15 7.31
N LYS A 47 -4.65 16.13 8.23
CA LYS A 47 -5.78 16.30 9.16
C LYS A 47 -7.07 16.66 8.43
N GLU A 48 -7.01 17.50 7.40
CA GLU A 48 -8.19 17.85 6.60
C GLU A 48 -8.76 16.65 5.86
N ILE A 49 -7.92 15.79 5.27
CA ILE A 49 -8.36 14.53 4.65
C ILE A 49 -9.12 13.66 5.66
N GLY A 50 -8.59 13.52 6.88
CA GLY A 50 -9.25 12.76 7.94
C GLY A 50 -10.60 13.36 8.37
N LYS A 51 -10.68 14.69 8.51
CA LYS A 51 -11.94 15.39 8.82
C LYS A 51 -12.97 15.21 7.71
N TYR A 52 -12.55 15.34 6.46
CA TYR A 52 -13.39 15.17 5.29
C TYR A 52 -14.01 13.76 5.26
N ALA A 53 -13.19 12.72 5.46
CA ALA A 53 -13.67 11.34 5.48
C ALA A 53 -14.74 11.08 6.56
N VAL A 54 -14.54 11.59 7.78
CA VAL A 54 -15.53 11.46 8.86
C VAL A 54 -16.82 12.21 8.53
N SER A 55 -16.71 13.44 8.00
CA SER A 55 -17.86 14.25 7.59
C SER A 55 -18.68 13.56 6.50
N GLU A 56 -18.03 13.08 5.42
CA GLU A 56 -18.72 12.40 4.33
C GLU A 56 -19.36 11.10 4.77
N ASN A 57 -18.69 10.32 5.62
CA ASN A 57 -19.29 9.13 6.21
C ASN A 57 -20.57 9.48 6.98
N ASN A 58 -20.54 10.49 7.85
CA ASN A 58 -21.73 10.91 8.60
C ASN A 58 -22.88 11.33 7.66
N LYS A 59 -22.59 12.06 6.58
CA LYS A 59 -23.59 12.44 5.58
C LYS A 59 -24.22 11.23 4.90
N GLN A 60 -23.41 10.23 4.54
CA GLN A 60 -23.88 9.04 3.82
C GLN A 60 -24.65 8.07 4.71
N THR A 61 -24.24 7.93 5.98
CA THR A 61 -24.83 6.93 6.89
C THR A 61 -25.84 7.52 7.87
N GLY A 62 -26.04 8.83 7.89
CA GLY A 62 -26.78 9.52 8.97
C GLY A 62 -26.08 9.43 10.33
N GLY A 63 -24.75 9.24 10.33
CA GLY A 63 -23.96 9.08 11.54
C GLY A 63 -23.62 10.40 12.24
N ASN A 64 -23.05 10.31 13.43
CA ASN A 64 -22.58 11.47 14.21
C ASN A 64 -21.20 11.23 14.83
N LEU A 65 -20.26 10.72 14.03
CA LEU A 65 -18.88 10.53 14.46
C LEU A 65 -18.14 11.88 14.56
N ALA A 66 -17.36 12.06 15.62
CA ALA A 66 -16.49 13.22 15.78
C ALA A 66 -15.04 12.87 15.40
N PHE A 67 -14.44 13.67 14.51
CA PHE A 67 -13.02 13.54 14.19
C PHE A 67 -12.14 13.96 15.37
N VAL A 68 -11.21 13.09 15.79
CA VAL A 68 -10.24 13.39 16.85
C VAL A 68 -8.85 13.67 16.27
N ARG A 69 -8.24 12.68 15.60
CA ARG A 69 -6.91 12.80 15.00
C ARG A 69 -6.63 11.67 14.02
N VAL A 70 -5.64 11.89 13.14
CA VAL A 70 -4.99 10.82 12.37
C VAL A 70 -3.87 10.20 13.20
N VAL A 71 -3.83 8.88 13.29
CA VAL A 71 -2.80 8.14 14.05
C VAL A 71 -1.68 7.64 13.14
N SER A 72 -2.01 7.24 11.91
CA SER A 72 -1.08 6.74 10.90
C SER A 72 -1.73 6.83 9.52
N GLY A 73 -0.92 6.83 8.47
CA GLY A 73 -1.41 6.69 7.10
C GLY A 73 -0.31 6.30 6.13
N ARG A 74 -0.71 5.98 4.90
CA ARG A 74 0.19 5.70 3.77
C ARG A 74 -0.17 6.62 2.62
N GLN A 75 0.84 7.06 1.89
CA GLN A 75 0.73 7.87 0.68
C GLN A 75 1.23 7.07 -0.53
N GLN A 76 0.70 7.40 -1.69
CA GLN A 76 1.06 6.77 -2.96
C GLN A 76 1.08 7.85 -4.04
N VAL A 77 2.10 7.82 -4.89
CA VAL A 77 2.18 8.72 -6.06
C VAL A 77 1.40 8.07 -7.20
N VAL A 78 0.35 8.74 -7.68
CA VAL A 78 -0.53 8.33 -8.79
C VAL A 78 -0.78 9.52 -9.73
N ALA A 79 -1.57 9.35 -10.80
CA ALA A 79 -2.10 10.46 -11.59
C ALA A 79 -3.23 11.15 -10.80
N GLY A 80 -2.84 11.85 -9.73
CA GLY A 80 -3.73 12.41 -8.70
C GLY A 80 -4.92 13.19 -9.24
#